data_AF-A0A5D2JXC9-F1
#
_entry.id   AF-A0A5D2JXC9-F1
#
_cell.length_a   1.000
_cell.length_b   1.000
_cell.length_c   1.000
_cell.angle_alpha   90.00
_cell.angle_beta   90.00
_cell.angle_gamma   90.00
#
_symmetry.space_group_name_H-M   'P 1'
#
loop_
_entity.id
_entity.type
_entity.pdbx_description
1 polymer ?
#
loop_
_entity_poly.entity_id
_entity_poly.type
_entity_poly.pdbx_seq_one_letter_code
_entity_poly.pdbx_strand_id
1 'polypeptide(L)'
;MEFPCIYTFLGSVFFFLHSLLLSSVSPPNMPQGSLEVFLASAKGLEDTDFLFKMDPYVILTCGTQEQKSSVASGSEPVWNENFIFNVSEGAEELKLKIMDSDIGNDDFVGEAEICLKSVLREGRIPPTAYNIVKNKEFCGEIKVGLTFNPEERSSRDYDDRDEYSRGWKESSHSDRDRTSRRDDSTRGRRHSPERERDYRGRDSDEDRRRGGRRRHSSDED
;
A
#
# COMPACT_ATOMS: atom_id res chain seq x y z
N MET A 1 -52.81 48.10 -11.76
CA MET A 1 -51.64 48.46 -10.92
C MET A 1 -51.66 47.54 -9.72
N GLU A 2 -50.71 46.69 -9.36
CA GLU A 2 -49.46 46.14 -9.92
C GLU A 2 -49.18 44.83 -9.12
N PHE A 3 -48.21 44.05 -9.56
CA PHE A 3 -47.88 42.65 -9.18
C PHE A 3 -47.29 42.44 -7.76
N PRO A 4 -47.16 41.17 -7.29
CA PRO A 4 -47.14 40.76 -5.88
C PRO A 4 -45.75 40.57 -5.25
N CYS A 5 -45.68 40.66 -3.92
CA CYS A 5 -44.50 40.33 -3.11
C CYS A 5 -44.41 38.82 -2.82
N ILE A 6 -43.85 38.06 -3.76
CA ILE A 6 -43.48 36.63 -3.63
C ILE A 6 -42.03 36.42 -3.15
N TYR A 7 -41.39 37.46 -2.61
CA TYR A 7 -39.93 37.51 -2.44
C TYR A 7 -39.35 37.03 -1.10
N THR A 8 -40.08 36.23 -0.32
CA THR A 8 -39.54 35.69 0.95
C THR A 8 -39.44 34.16 1.01
N PHE A 9 -40.03 33.42 0.05
CA PHE A 9 -39.95 31.95 0.06
C PHE A 9 -38.82 31.38 -0.81
N LEU A 10 -38.32 32.15 -1.78
CA LEU A 10 -37.24 31.71 -2.68
C LEU A 10 -35.84 31.84 -2.08
N GLY A 11 -35.64 32.65 -1.03
CA GLY A 11 -34.32 32.84 -0.41
C GLY A 11 -33.81 31.62 0.35
N SER A 12 -34.69 30.89 1.06
CA SER A 12 -34.28 29.72 1.85
C SER A 12 -33.91 28.53 0.96
N VAL A 13 -34.67 28.31 -0.11
CA VAL A 13 -34.40 27.21 -1.06
C VAL A 13 -33.13 27.48 -1.86
N PHE A 14 -32.82 28.75 -2.17
CA PHE A 14 -31.58 29.13 -2.85
C PHE A 14 -30.35 28.93 -1.95
N PHE A 15 -30.44 29.25 -0.65
CA PHE A 15 -29.37 28.96 0.31
C PHE A 15 -29.17 27.46 0.53
N PHE A 16 -30.25 26.68 0.61
CA PHE A 16 -30.17 25.22 0.74
C PHE A 16 -29.67 24.54 -0.54
N LEU A 17 -30.02 25.02 -1.74
CA LEU A 17 -29.46 24.50 -2.99
C LEU A 17 -28.01 24.95 -3.23
N HIS A 18 -27.60 26.16 -2.82
CA HIS A 18 -26.19 26.54 -2.84
C HIS A 18 -25.37 25.70 -1.86
N SER A 19 -25.94 25.33 -0.70
CA SER A 19 -25.31 24.42 0.24
C SER A 19 -25.18 22.98 -0.26
N LEU A 20 -26.09 22.52 -1.13
CA LEU A 20 -26.07 21.18 -1.73
C LEU A 20 -25.28 21.11 -3.06
N LEU A 21 -24.95 22.26 -3.66
CA LEU A 21 -24.05 22.32 -4.84
C LEU A 21 -22.57 22.37 -4.44
N LEU A 22 -22.25 22.73 -3.20
CA LEU A 22 -20.88 22.72 -2.67
C LEU A 22 -20.42 21.34 -2.17
N SER A 23 -21.30 20.34 -2.06
CA SER A 23 -20.91 18.96 -1.69
C SER A 23 -20.20 18.16 -2.79
N SER A 24 -19.98 18.74 -3.97
CA SER A 24 -19.29 18.08 -5.09
C SER A 24 -17.88 18.60 -5.36
N VAL A 25 -17.43 19.68 -4.72
CA VAL A 25 -16.02 20.05 -4.81
C VAL A 25 -15.30 19.22 -3.75
N SER A 26 -14.96 17.98 -4.11
CA SER A 26 -13.91 17.28 -3.37
C SER A 26 -12.71 18.22 -3.31
N PRO A 27 -12.09 18.41 -2.13
CA PRO A 27 -10.82 19.14 -2.06
C PRO A 27 -9.87 18.56 -3.10
N PRO A 28 -8.96 19.36 -3.68
CA PRO A 28 -8.07 18.91 -4.73
C PRO A 28 -7.44 17.59 -4.30
N ASN A 29 -7.80 16.51 -5.00
CA ASN A 29 -7.43 15.15 -4.63
C ASN A 29 -5.91 15.11 -4.44
N MET A 30 -5.44 15.08 -3.19
CA MET A 30 -4.03 14.84 -2.94
C MET A 30 -3.70 13.48 -3.53
N PRO A 31 -2.61 13.35 -4.30
CA PRO A 31 -2.26 12.06 -4.89
C PRO A 31 -2.09 11.05 -3.75
N GLN A 32 -2.87 9.97 -3.83
CA GLN A 32 -2.78 8.84 -2.90
C GLN A 32 -1.71 7.89 -3.42
N GLY A 33 -0.97 7.26 -2.52
CA GLY A 33 0.11 6.36 -2.91
C GLY A 33 0.98 5.95 -1.72
N SER A 34 2.12 5.36 -2.02
CA SER A 34 3.13 5.05 -1.02
C SER A 34 4.31 6.03 -1.09
N LEU A 35 4.76 6.50 0.07
CA LEU A 35 5.98 7.27 0.25
C LEU A 35 7.05 6.35 0.80
N GLU A 36 8.09 6.14 0.02
CA GLU A 36 9.34 5.52 0.45
C GLU A 36 10.27 6.59 1.01
N VAL A 37 10.74 6.38 2.23
CA VAL A 37 11.65 7.27 2.95
C VAL A 37 12.96 6.52 3.18
N PHE A 38 14.03 6.98 2.54
CA PHE A 38 15.37 6.49 2.77
C PHE A 38 16.08 7.35 3.81
N LEU A 39 16.21 6.82 5.03
CA LEU A 39 16.96 7.43 6.13
C LEU A 39 18.44 7.08 5.98
N ALA A 40 19.26 8.03 5.55
CA ALA A 40 20.67 7.78 5.28
C ALA A 40 21.52 7.93 6.55
N SER A 41 21.69 9.17 7.02
CA SER A 41 22.61 9.51 8.11
C SER A 41 22.25 10.85 8.74
N ALA A 42 22.83 11.18 9.89
CA ALA A 42 22.84 12.53 10.43
C ALA A 42 24.29 12.95 10.75
N LYS A 43 24.53 14.25 10.88
CA LYS A 43 25.84 14.79 11.29
C LYS A 43 25.69 16.09 12.05
N GLY A 44 26.70 16.39 12.86
CA GLY A 44 26.73 17.62 13.65
C GLY A 44 25.59 17.72 14.66
N LEU A 45 25.12 16.56 15.15
CA LEU A 45 24.20 16.51 16.28
C LEU A 45 24.87 17.20 17.45
N GLU A 46 24.18 18.16 18.06
CA GLU A 46 24.72 18.89 19.21
C GLU A 46 24.99 17.88 20.33
N ASP A 47 26.27 17.78 20.72
CA ASP A 47 26.73 16.83 21.74
C ASP A 47 26.00 17.13 23.06
N THR A 48 25.01 16.30 23.40
CA THR A 48 24.46 16.25 24.75
C THR A 48 25.51 15.75 25.74
N ASP A 49 26.48 14.93 25.29
CA ASP A 49 27.52 14.38 26.15
C ASP A 49 28.90 14.26 25.47
N PHE A 50 29.77 15.23 25.72
CA PHE A 50 31.19 15.23 25.29
C PHE A 50 32.03 14.05 25.85
N LEU A 51 31.45 13.18 26.69
CA LEU A 51 32.13 12.08 27.39
C LEU A 51 31.36 10.73 27.36
N PHE A 52 30.11 10.70 26.88
CA PHE A 52 29.31 9.48 26.74
C PHE A 52 28.98 9.20 25.27
N LYS A 53 28.79 7.93 24.95
CA LYS A 53 28.55 7.46 23.58
C LYS A 53 27.08 7.68 23.25
N MET A 54 26.80 8.64 22.37
CA MET A 54 25.47 8.84 21.78
C MET A 54 25.05 7.56 21.02
N ASP A 55 23.83 7.10 21.25
CA ASP A 55 23.20 5.96 20.56
C ASP A 55 21.84 6.40 19.97
N PRO A 56 21.85 7.20 18.88
CA PRO A 56 20.65 7.86 18.40
C PRO A 56 19.76 6.96 17.52
N TYR A 57 18.46 7.18 17.60
CA TYR A 57 17.45 6.61 16.69
C TYR A 57 16.45 7.69 16.24
N VAL A 58 15.74 7.41 15.14
CA VAL A 58 14.80 8.35 14.54
C VAL A 58 13.38 7.79 14.60
N ILE A 59 12.45 8.61 15.07
CA ILE A 59 11.01 8.39 14.97
C ILE A 59 10.51 9.16 13.75
N LEU A 60 9.97 8.44 12.78
CA LEU A 60 9.42 8.97 11.54
C LEU A 60 7.90 8.96 11.63
N THR A 61 7.27 10.12 11.50
CA THR A 61 5.80 10.27 11.56
C THR A 61 5.28 10.88 10.27
N CYS A 62 4.34 10.20 9.61
CA CYS A 62 3.66 10.66 8.40
C CYS A 62 2.16 10.45 8.56
N GLY A 63 1.41 11.55 8.71
CA GLY A 63 -0.01 11.49 9.06
C GLY A 63 -0.21 10.79 10.41
N THR A 64 -0.96 9.68 10.43
CA THR A 64 -1.20 8.86 11.63
C THR A 64 -0.25 7.68 11.78
N GLN A 65 0.69 7.50 10.85
CA GLN A 65 1.65 6.39 10.86
C GLN A 65 2.95 6.83 11.53
N GLU A 66 3.45 6.02 12.44
CA GLU A 66 4.74 6.20 13.11
C GLU A 66 5.59 4.95 12.93
N GLN A 67 6.87 5.14 12.57
CA GLN A 67 7.87 4.08 12.48
C GLN A 67 9.16 4.53 13.16
N LYS A 68 9.95 3.60 13.68
CA LYS A 68 11.22 3.88 14.36
C LYS A 68 12.36 3.20 13.64
N SER A 69 13.50 3.88 13.53
CA SER A 69 14.73 3.28 13.01
C SER A 69 15.39 2.36 14.02
N SER A 70 16.41 1.63 13.57
CA SER A 70 17.37 1.04 14.49
C SER A 70 18.17 2.13 15.22
N VAL A 71 18.76 1.73 16.34
CA VAL A 71 19.68 2.55 17.11
C VAL A 71 21.05 2.52 16.42
N ALA A 72 21.54 3.69 16.03
CA ALA A 72 22.89 3.88 15.50
C ALA A 72 23.84 4.30 16.65
N SER A 73 25.10 4.60 16.33
CA SER A 73 26.08 5.02 17.34
C SER A 73 26.91 6.20 16.88
N GLY A 74 27.22 7.10 17.81
CA GLY A 74 28.04 8.30 17.61
C GLY A 74 27.25 9.52 17.15
N SER A 75 27.94 10.66 17.08
CA SER A 75 27.39 11.97 16.68
C SER A 75 27.23 12.16 15.16
N GLU A 76 27.72 11.19 14.37
CA GLU A 76 27.49 11.08 12.93
C GLU A 76 26.86 9.71 12.59
N PRO A 77 25.63 9.44 13.07
CA PRO A 77 25.00 8.14 12.90
C PRO A 77 24.65 7.87 11.43
N VAL A 78 24.77 6.60 11.03
CA VAL A 78 24.39 6.09 9.71
C VAL A 78 23.40 4.96 9.89
N TRP A 79 22.19 5.11 9.35
CA TRP A 79 21.13 4.09 9.41
C TRP A 79 21.05 3.30 8.11
N ASN A 80 21.02 3.99 6.96
CA ASN A 80 20.75 3.39 5.64
C ASN A 80 19.48 2.51 5.63
N GLU A 81 18.41 2.99 6.24
CA GLU A 81 17.14 2.29 6.39
C GLU A 81 16.07 2.84 5.45
N ASN A 82 15.15 1.98 5.02
CA ASN A 82 14.01 2.37 4.18
C ASN A 82 12.70 2.14 4.95
N PHE A 83 11.81 3.12 4.90
CA PHE A 83 10.47 3.07 5.47
C PHE A 83 9.44 3.32 4.38
N ILE A 84 8.28 2.68 4.50
CA ILE A 84 7.17 2.88 3.57
C ILE A 84 5.97 3.39 4.36
N PHE A 85 5.41 4.51 3.93
CA PHE A 85 4.21 5.12 4.49
C PHE A 85 3.11 5.21 3.44
N ASN A 86 1.87 4.95 3.83
CA ASN A 86 0.73 5.23 2.95
C ASN A 86 0.38 6.73 3.04
N VAL A 87 0.50 7.45 1.92
CA VAL A 87 0.07 8.84 1.83
C VAL A 87 -1.39 8.86 1.41
N SER A 88 -2.24 9.33 2.32
CA SER A 88 -3.65 9.59 2.11
C SER A 88 -3.95 11.07 2.31
N GLU A 89 -5.23 11.43 2.16
CA GLU A 89 -5.69 12.80 2.34
C GLU A 89 -5.35 13.33 3.76
N GLY A 90 -4.58 14.41 3.82
CA GLY A 90 -4.14 15.05 5.07
C GLY A 90 -2.68 14.82 5.47
N ALA A 91 -1.94 13.93 4.80
CA ALA A 91 -0.51 13.78 5.01
C ALA A 91 0.27 14.88 4.25
N GLU A 92 0.49 16.02 4.90
CA GLU A 92 1.21 17.16 4.29
C GLU A 92 2.71 17.18 4.57
N GLU A 93 3.14 16.49 5.63
CA GLU A 93 4.50 16.56 6.15
C GLU A 93 4.98 15.21 6.69
N LEU A 94 6.29 14.99 6.58
CA LEU A 94 7.02 13.94 7.27
C LEU A 94 7.79 14.59 8.42
N LYS A 95 7.48 14.21 9.65
CA LYS A 95 8.21 14.63 10.85
C LYS A 95 9.26 13.58 11.17
N LEU A 96 10.46 14.04 11.50
CA LEU A 96 11.59 13.23 11.91
C LEU A 96 12.02 13.71 13.29
N LYS A 97 11.94 12.85 14.29
CA LYS A 97 12.34 13.15 15.66
C LYS A 97 13.51 12.26 16.05
N ILE A 98 14.63 12.87 16.37
CA ILE A 98 15.84 12.17 16.80
C ILE A 98 15.85 12.08 18.32
N MET A 99 16.05 10.86 18.80
CA MET A 99 16.14 10.51 20.21
C MET A 99 17.49 9.83 20.46
N ASP A 100 18.09 10.06 21.62
CA ASP A 100 19.26 9.34 22.10
C ASP A 100 18.80 8.23 23.06
N SER A 101 19.24 6.99 22.83
CA SER A 101 18.80 5.85 23.65
C SER A 101 19.75 5.66 24.83
N ASP A 102 19.27 6.02 26.02
CA ASP A 102 20.01 5.89 27.27
C ASP A 102 19.47 4.80 28.18
N ILE A 103 20.27 4.38 29.16
CA ILE A 103 19.83 3.47 30.22
C ILE A 103 18.87 4.23 31.17
N GLY A 104 17.61 4.36 30.76
CA GLY A 104 16.57 5.03 31.53
C GLY A 104 15.52 5.69 30.65
N ASN A 105 15.67 6.99 30.43
CA ASN A 105 14.80 7.77 29.56
C ASN A 105 15.60 8.20 28.34
N ASP A 106 14.98 8.09 27.17
CA ASP A 106 15.59 8.56 25.93
C ASP A 106 15.56 10.09 25.88
N ASP A 107 16.70 10.70 25.52
CA ASP A 107 16.83 12.15 25.44
C ASP A 107 16.47 12.67 24.05
N PHE A 108 15.73 13.78 24.00
CA PHE A 108 15.38 14.42 22.73
C PHE A 108 16.57 15.22 22.17
N VAL A 109 17.06 14.82 20.99
CA VAL A 109 18.22 15.44 20.32
C VAL A 109 17.78 16.58 19.39
N GLY A 110 16.66 16.41 18.69
CA GLY A 110 16.13 17.43 17.79
C GLY A 110 15.15 16.87 16.78
N GLU A 111 14.53 17.73 15.99
CA GLU A 111 13.53 17.35 14.99
C GLU A 111 13.72 18.06 13.65
N ALA A 112 13.21 17.44 12.59
CA ALA A 112 13.13 18.01 11.26
C ALA A 112 11.73 17.75 10.67
N GLU A 113 11.20 18.73 9.95
CA GLU A 113 9.92 18.61 9.25
C GLU A 113 10.14 18.79 7.75
N ILE A 114 9.66 17.82 6.96
CA ILE A 114 9.82 17.81 5.51
C ILE A 114 8.43 17.91 4.86
N CYS A 115 8.21 18.96 4.08
CA CYS A 115 6.97 19.14 3.34
C CYS A 115 6.86 18.16 2.18
N LEU A 116 5.78 17.37 2.15
CA LEU A 116 5.58 16.34 1.12
C LEU A 116 5.17 16.94 -0.23
N LYS A 117 4.69 18.18 -0.28
CA LYS A 117 4.23 18.83 -1.53
C LYS A 117 5.26 18.76 -2.66
N SER A 118 6.55 18.89 -2.35
CA SER A 118 7.62 18.80 -3.34
C SER A 118 7.78 17.38 -3.89
N VAL A 119 7.83 16.35 -3.03
CA VAL A 119 7.98 14.95 -3.49
C VAL A 119 6.72 14.45 -4.21
N LEU A 120 5.53 14.87 -3.77
CA LEU A 120 4.28 14.50 -4.44
C LEU A 120 4.20 15.07 -5.88
N ARG A 121 4.87 16.20 -6.14
CA ARG A 121 4.94 16.83 -7.47
C ARG A 121 6.08 16.28 -8.31
N GLU A 122 7.26 16.10 -7.72
CA GLU A 122 8.50 15.72 -8.42
C GLU A 122 8.67 14.20 -8.52
N GLY A 123 7.93 13.43 -7.73
CA GLY A 123 8.00 11.96 -7.65
C GLY A 123 9.19 11.46 -6.85
N ARG A 124 10.33 12.16 -6.89
CA ARG A 124 11.55 11.75 -6.18
C ARG A 124 12.39 12.92 -5.73
N ILE A 125 12.82 12.88 -4.49
CA ILE A 125 13.84 13.76 -3.91
C ILE A 125 15.04 12.88 -3.53
N PRO A 126 16.23 13.10 -4.12
CA PRO A 126 17.42 12.34 -3.75
C PRO A 126 17.81 12.60 -2.28
N PRO A 127 18.69 11.78 -1.69
CA PRO A 127 19.14 11.97 -0.30
C PRO A 127 19.68 13.39 -0.06
N THR A 128 18.86 14.22 0.60
CA THR A 128 19.07 15.65 0.81
C THR A 128 19.20 15.93 2.30
N ALA A 129 20.06 16.89 2.66
CA ALA A 129 20.23 17.30 4.05
C ALA A 129 19.11 18.25 4.48
N TYR A 130 18.52 17.96 5.64
CA TYR A 130 17.51 18.77 6.31
C TYR A 130 18.02 19.21 7.67
N ASN A 131 17.71 20.45 8.05
CA ASN A 131 18.16 21.00 9.32
C ASN A 131 17.40 20.33 10.47
N ILE A 132 18.15 19.92 11.48
CA ILE A 132 17.62 19.46 12.76
C ILE A 132 17.54 20.68 13.66
N VAL A 133 16.39 20.86 14.32
CA VAL A 133 16.12 21.97 15.21
C VAL A 133 15.75 21.44 16.58
N LYS A 134 16.30 22.05 17.63
CA LYS A 134 15.88 21.86 19.03
C LYS A 134 15.75 23.24 19.66
N ASN A 135 14.64 23.53 20.33
CA ASN A 135 14.41 24.84 20.98
C ASN A 135 14.60 26.07 20.06
N LYS A 136 14.35 25.93 18.75
CA LYS A 136 14.58 26.96 17.69
C LYS A 136 16.05 27.20 17.33
N GLU A 137 16.96 26.38 17.82
CA GLU A 137 18.38 26.40 17.48
C GLU A 137 18.71 25.25 16.53
N PHE A 138 19.70 25.49 15.66
CA PHE A 138 20.18 24.49 14.72
C PHE A 138 21.10 23.50 15.44
N CYS A 139 20.76 22.21 15.37
CA CYS A 139 21.43 21.14 16.11
C CYS A 139 21.92 20.03 15.18
N GLY A 140 22.32 20.39 13.95
CA GLY A 140 22.86 19.47 12.95
C GLY A 140 21.97 19.28 11.73
N GLU A 141 22.31 18.31 10.92
CA GLU A 141 21.55 17.95 9.73
C GLU A 141 21.29 16.44 9.63
N ILE A 142 20.12 16.09 9.09
CA ILE A 142 19.72 14.72 8.78
C ILE A 142 19.55 14.56 7.26
N LYS A 143 20.11 13.50 6.70
CA LYS A 143 20.07 13.21 5.27
C LYS A 143 19.00 12.18 4.96
N VAL A 144 18.00 12.60 4.17
CA VAL A 144 16.83 11.78 3.84
C VAL A 144 16.51 11.85 2.35
N GLY A 145 16.26 10.70 1.73
CA GLY A 145 15.72 10.58 0.38
C GLY A 145 14.22 10.25 0.43
N LEU A 146 13.45 10.76 -0.52
CA LEU A 146 12.01 10.52 -0.61
C LEU A 146 11.64 10.06 -2.03
N THR A 147 10.84 9.02 -2.14
CA THR A 147 10.26 8.57 -3.41
C THR A 147 8.77 8.38 -3.21
N PHE A 148 7.96 9.02 -4.03
CA PHE A 148 6.51 8.89 -4.00
C PHE A 148 6.01 8.05 -5.19
N ASN A 149 5.29 6.99 -4.87
CA ASN A 149 4.71 6.04 -5.81
C ASN A 149 3.18 6.19 -5.78
N PRO A 150 2.57 6.91 -6.73
CA PRO A 150 1.12 7.11 -6.76
C PRO A 150 0.39 5.77 -6.96
N GLU A 151 -0.72 5.60 -6.26
CA GLU A 151 -1.63 4.48 -6.50
C GLU A 151 -2.45 4.77 -7.77
N GLU A 152 -2.37 3.89 -8.75
CA GLU A 152 -3.25 3.97 -9.92
C GLU A 152 -4.69 3.72 -9.47
N ARG A 153 -5.55 4.74 -9.64
CA ARG A 153 -6.99 4.57 -9.45
C ARG A 153 -7.49 3.54 -10.46
N SER A 154 -7.66 2.29 -10.04
CA SER A 154 -8.28 1.27 -10.89
C SER A 154 -9.71 1.73 -11.19
N SER A 155 -9.96 2.14 -12.43
CA SER A 155 -11.30 2.30 -12.98
C SER A 155 -11.96 0.92 -13.07
N ARG A 156 -12.43 0.37 -11.96
CA ARG A 156 -13.25 -0.84 -11.98
C ARG A 156 -14.64 -0.45 -12.49
N ASP A 157 -14.83 -0.72 -13.77
CA ASP A 157 -16.06 -1.17 -14.45
C ASP A 157 -17.39 -0.87 -13.74
N TYR A 158 -18.03 0.21 -14.18
CA TYR A 158 -19.49 0.24 -14.25
C TYR A 158 -19.90 -0.36 -15.61
N ASP A 159 -19.89 -1.69 -15.70
CA ASP A 159 -20.48 -2.41 -16.83
C ASP A 159 -21.98 -2.60 -16.53
N ASP A 160 -22.75 -1.51 -16.62
CA ASP A 160 -24.21 -1.52 -16.60
C ASP A 160 -24.71 -1.51 -18.05
N ARG A 161 -24.57 -2.66 -18.73
CA ARG A 161 -25.17 -2.86 -20.05
C ARG A 161 -25.93 -4.19 -20.15
N ASP A 162 -27.24 -4.04 -20.27
CA ASP A 162 -28.17 -4.92 -20.99
C ASP A 162 -28.62 -6.23 -20.31
N GLU A 163 -29.32 -6.12 -19.17
CA GLU A 163 -30.31 -7.15 -18.77
C GLU A 163 -31.72 -6.57 -18.54
N TYR A 164 -32.22 -5.77 -19.50
CA TYR A 164 -33.64 -5.41 -19.60
C TYR A 164 -34.18 -5.68 -21.00
N SER A 165 -34.13 -6.93 -21.46
CA SER A 165 -34.83 -7.34 -22.69
C SER A 165 -35.26 -8.82 -22.66
N ARG A 166 -35.70 -9.33 -21.51
CA ARG A 166 -36.20 -10.71 -21.35
C ARG A 166 -37.60 -10.75 -20.73
N GLY A 167 -38.55 -10.02 -21.30
CA GLY A 167 -39.95 -10.14 -20.89
C GLY A 167 -40.87 -9.55 -21.94
N TRP A 168 -41.98 -10.25 -22.20
CA TRP A 168 -43.05 -9.95 -23.18
C TRP A 168 -42.82 -10.47 -24.60
N LYS A 169 -43.07 -11.78 -24.78
CA LYS A 169 -43.93 -12.22 -25.89
C LYS A 169 -45.03 -13.13 -25.35
N GLU A 170 -46.20 -12.53 -25.36
CA GLU A 170 -47.51 -13.03 -25.03
C GLU A 170 -48.00 -14.05 -26.07
N SER A 171 -48.78 -14.99 -25.56
CA SER A 171 -49.50 -16.06 -26.23
C SER A 171 -50.50 -15.59 -27.29
N SER A 172 -50.59 -16.29 -28.42
CA SER A 172 -51.87 -16.46 -29.12
C SER A 172 -51.90 -17.70 -30.02
N HIS A 173 -53.07 -18.32 -30.00
CA HIS A 173 -53.51 -19.58 -30.59
C HIS A 173 -53.39 -19.67 -32.12
N SER A 174 -53.17 -20.88 -32.67
CA SER A 174 -54.22 -21.62 -33.41
C SER A 174 -53.70 -22.93 -34.04
N ASP A 175 -54.62 -23.89 -34.08
CA ASP A 175 -54.56 -25.29 -34.49
C ASP A 175 -54.15 -25.61 -35.95
N ARG A 176 -53.99 -26.93 -36.18
CA ARG A 176 -54.19 -27.75 -37.42
C ARG A 176 -52.90 -28.08 -38.21
N ASP A 177 -52.68 -29.28 -38.75
CA ASP A 177 -53.30 -30.61 -38.72
C ASP A 177 -52.31 -31.58 -39.43
N ARG A 178 -52.33 -32.88 -39.09
CA ARG A 178 -52.15 -34.11 -39.93
C ARG A 178 -51.16 -34.14 -41.13
N THR A 179 -50.36 -35.17 -41.45
CA THR A 179 -50.47 -36.65 -41.34
C THR A 179 -49.15 -37.35 -41.74
N SER A 180 -48.80 -38.47 -41.07
CA SER A 180 -48.34 -39.79 -41.59
C SER A 180 -47.08 -39.87 -42.51
N ARG A 181 -46.09 -40.78 -42.40
CA ARG A 181 -46.05 -42.23 -42.08
C ARG A 181 -44.57 -42.67 -41.90
N ARG A 182 -44.36 -43.69 -41.03
CA ARG A 182 -43.47 -44.90 -41.15
C ARG A 182 -41.96 -44.69 -41.37
N ASP A 183 -41.04 -45.52 -40.89
CA ASP A 183 -40.95 -46.66 -39.96
C ASP A 183 -39.43 -46.82 -39.69
N ASP A 184 -39.09 -47.46 -38.57
CA ASP A 184 -38.05 -48.49 -38.43
C ASP A 184 -37.13 -48.35 -37.20
N SER A 185 -37.55 -49.09 -36.15
CA SER A 185 -36.79 -50.10 -35.41
C SER A 185 -35.25 -50.09 -35.60
N THR A 186 -34.40 -50.21 -34.58
CA THR A 186 -34.39 -51.28 -33.58
C THR A 186 -33.23 -51.07 -32.57
N ARG A 187 -33.44 -51.47 -31.30
CA ARG A 187 -32.46 -52.03 -30.31
C ARG A 187 -31.19 -51.22 -29.98
N GLY A 188 -30.75 -51.05 -28.72
CA GLY A 188 -31.14 -51.61 -27.44
C GLY A 188 -30.01 -51.44 -26.40
N ARG A 189 -30.40 -51.15 -25.15
CA ARG A 189 -29.84 -51.59 -23.86
C ARG A 189 -28.32 -51.51 -23.52
N ARG A 190 -28.07 -50.69 -22.48
CA ARG A 190 -27.52 -51.00 -21.12
C ARG A 190 -26.06 -51.48 -20.91
N HIS A 191 -25.42 -50.75 -19.98
CA HIS A 191 -24.52 -51.14 -18.86
C HIS A 191 -23.08 -51.64 -19.12
N SER A 192 -22.12 -50.97 -18.46
CA SER A 192 -20.74 -51.40 -18.10
C SER A 192 -20.72 -52.71 -17.29
N PRO A 193 -19.59 -53.48 -17.17
CA PRO A 193 -18.44 -53.14 -16.29
C PRO A 193 -17.04 -53.79 -16.60
N GLU A 194 -16.02 -53.34 -15.84
CA GLU A 194 -14.85 -54.03 -15.23
C GLU A 194 -13.81 -54.93 -15.96
N ARG A 195 -12.52 -54.68 -15.56
CA ARG A 195 -11.32 -55.56 -15.38
C ARG A 195 -10.63 -56.08 -16.66
N GLU A 196 -9.30 -56.07 -16.77
CA GLU A 196 -8.35 -56.90 -15.99
C GLU A 196 -6.87 -56.42 -16.10
N ARG A 197 -6.04 -56.95 -15.20
CA ARG A 197 -4.63 -56.69 -14.88
C ARG A 197 -3.68 -57.29 -15.95
N ASP A 198 -2.41 -56.87 -16.04
CA ASP A 198 -1.25 -57.64 -15.51
C ASP A 198 0.15 -57.05 -15.80
N TYR A 199 1.10 -57.48 -14.98
CA TYR A 199 2.49 -57.06 -14.75
C TYR A 199 3.53 -57.32 -15.86
N ARG A 200 4.59 -56.49 -15.89
CA ARG A 200 6.05 -56.76 -16.12
C ARG A 200 6.78 -55.41 -15.96
N GLY A 201 7.82 -55.16 -15.15
CA GLY A 201 8.82 -56.00 -14.48
C GLY A 201 10.21 -55.77 -15.12
N ARG A 202 11.21 -55.39 -14.29
CA ARG A 202 12.69 -55.33 -14.49
C ARG A 202 13.31 -53.91 -14.55
N ASP A 203 13.93 -53.41 -13.46
CA ASP A 203 15.35 -53.55 -13.01
C ASP A 203 16.34 -52.96 -14.05
N SER A 204 17.39 -52.17 -13.79
CA SER A 204 18.33 -51.91 -12.68
C SER A 204 19.05 -50.56 -13.05
N ASP A 205 19.78 -49.79 -12.25
CA ASP A 205 20.95 -50.10 -11.41
C ASP A 205 21.26 -48.91 -10.48
N GLU A 206 21.62 -49.25 -9.25
CA GLU A 206 22.20 -48.42 -8.20
C GLU A 206 23.66 -48.88 -8.02
N ASP A 207 24.64 -47.97 -8.02
CA ASP A 207 25.90 -48.04 -7.24
C ASP A 207 26.97 -47.06 -7.79
N ARG A 208 27.90 -46.44 -7.05
CA ARG A 208 28.13 -46.16 -5.61
C ARG A 208 29.52 -45.49 -5.50
N ARG A 209 29.73 -44.73 -4.41
CA ARG A 209 31.02 -44.42 -3.70
C ARG A 209 31.93 -43.36 -4.35
N ARG A 210 32.54 -42.42 -3.61
CA ARG A 210 33.23 -42.43 -2.29
C ARG A 210 33.04 -41.04 -1.61
N GLY A 211 33.09 -40.80 -0.29
CA GLY A 211 33.48 -41.58 0.89
C GLY A 211 34.48 -40.80 1.79
N GLY A 212 34.14 -40.55 3.07
CA GLY A 212 35.05 -40.24 4.21
C GLY A 212 35.06 -38.78 4.69
N ARG A 213 34.64 -38.32 5.89
CA ARG A 213 34.57 -38.83 7.29
C ARG A 213 35.93 -38.80 8.04
N ARG A 214 36.15 -37.84 8.96
CA ARG A 214 36.31 -38.02 10.43
C ARG A 214 36.98 -36.82 11.14
N ARG A 215 36.81 -36.83 12.47
CA ARG A 215 36.92 -35.81 13.53
C ARG A 215 38.29 -35.81 14.26
N HIS A 216 38.48 -34.79 15.13
CA HIS A 216 39.31 -34.62 16.36
C HIS A 216 40.28 -33.43 16.19
N SER A 217 40.17 -32.31 16.92
CA SER A 217 40.31 -32.02 18.37
C SER A 217 41.76 -31.94 18.86
N SER A 218 42.00 -30.97 19.75
CA SER A 218 43.20 -30.64 20.53
C SER A 218 44.22 -29.75 19.82
N ASP A 219 44.98 -28.84 20.44
CA ASP A 219 45.04 -28.05 21.70
C ASP A 219 46.40 -27.29 21.59
N GLU A 220 46.60 -26.24 22.41
CA GLU A 220 47.89 -25.53 22.72
C GLU A 220 48.48 -24.61 21.61
N ASP A 221 49.00 -23.40 21.87
CA ASP A 221 49.58 -22.73 23.06
C ASP A 221 49.04 -21.30 23.28
#